data_AF-A0A8F6YCQ9-F1
#
_entry.id   AF-A0A8F6YCQ9-F1
#
_cell.length_a   1.000
_cell.length_b   1.000
_cell.length_c   1.000
_cell.angle_alpha   90.00
_cell.angle_beta   90.00
_cell.angle_gamma   90.00
#
_symmetry.space_group_name_H-M   'P 1'
#
loop_
_entity.id
_entity.type
_entity.pdbx_description
1 polymer ?
#
loop_
_entity_poly.entity_id
_entity_poly.type
_entity_poly.pdbx_seq_one_letter_code
_entity_poly.pdbx_strand_id
1 'polypeptide(L)'
;MASQTPPPSAASPGAFCVKRPLVTLTQRKDFLSAARAARVPTPAFLLQARRRDEGEEPGAIRVGFTCSKKVGNAVARNRAKRRLREIARAILPAEGKDGWDYVLIGRKDATATRDFQAMQADLSKALEKAHR
;
A
#
# COMPACT_ATOMS: atom_id res chain seq x y z
N MET A 1 31.74 -17.64 -14.33
CA MET A 1 30.29 -17.90 -14.35
C MET A 1 29.60 -16.88 -13.47
N ALA A 2 28.70 -16.10 -14.05
CA ALA A 2 28.05 -14.95 -13.43
C ALA A 2 27.03 -15.40 -12.36
N SER A 3 27.05 -14.74 -11.19
CA SER A 3 25.87 -14.57 -10.34
C SER A 3 26.12 -13.39 -9.42
N GLN A 4 25.70 -12.22 -9.90
CA GLN A 4 25.62 -10.98 -9.13
C GLN A 4 24.77 -11.22 -7.88
N THR A 5 25.36 -11.06 -6.69
CA THR A 5 24.59 -10.76 -5.49
C THR A 5 24.24 -9.28 -5.54
N PRO A 6 22.97 -8.87 -5.70
CA PRO A 6 22.65 -7.47 -5.53
C PRO A 6 22.85 -7.09 -4.06
N PRO A 7 23.44 -5.92 -3.77
CA PRO A 7 23.70 -5.45 -2.41
C PRO A 7 22.39 -5.24 -1.62
N PRO A 8 22.43 -5.28 -0.27
CA PRO A 8 21.31 -4.89 0.58
C PRO A 8 21.04 -3.39 0.37
N SER A 9 20.10 -3.09 -0.52
CA SER A 9 19.73 -1.73 -0.89
C SER A 9 19.11 -1.02 0.30
N ALA A 10 19.94 -0.22 0.96
CA ALA A 10 19.64 1.07 1.58
C ALA A 10 18.35 1.12 2.42
N ALA A 11 18.55 1.05 3.73
CA ALA A 11 17.74 1.79 4.66
C ALA A 11 17.70 3.27 4.22
N SER A 12 16.50 3.78 3.92
CA SER A 12 16.22 5.21 3.95
C SER A 12 15.99 5.60 5.41
N PRO A 13 16.83 6.45 6.02
CA PRO A 13 16.57 7.01 7.33
C PRO A 13 15.69 8.25 7.12
N GLY A 14 14.41 8.18 7.47
CA GLY A 14 13.57 9.36 7.23
C GLY A 14 12.09 9.29 7.54
N ALA A 15 11.68 8.77 8.70
CA ALA A 15 10.40 9.20 9.25
C ALA A 15 10.34 8.97 10.75
N PHE A 16 10.33 10.07 11.48
CA PHE A 16 10.03 10.10 12.89
C PHE A 16 8.77 9.28 13.18
N CYS A 17 8.92 8.30 14.08
CA CYS A 17 7.87 7.48 14.67
C CYS A 17 6.90 8.38 15.47
N VAL A 18 5.99 9.04 14.77
CA VAL A 18 4.72 9.41 15.36
C VAL A 18 3.81 8.23 15.04
N LYS A 19 3.33 7.50 16.04
CA LYS A 19 2.33 6.43 15.86
C LYS A 19 1.05 7.07 15.34
N ARG A 20 0.99 7.32 14.03
CA ARG A 20 -0.11 7.99 13.35
C ARG A 20 -1.31 7.04 13.36
N PRO A 21 -2.51 7.49 13.70
CA PRO A 21 -3.68 6.63 13.69
C PRO A 21 -3.94 6.15 12.26
N LEU A 22 -3.75 4.85 12.05
CA LEU A 22 -4.13 4.17 10.81
C LEU A 22 -5.63 3.87 10.87
N VAL A 23 -6.40 4.64 10.10
CA VAL A 23 -7.84 4.46 9.99
C VAL A 23 -8.12 3.58 8.76
N THR A 24 -8.95 2.57 8.91
CA THR A 24 -9.31 1.71 7.77
C THR A 24 -10.48 2.34 7.00
N LEU A 25 -10.36 2.49 5.69
CA LEU A 25 -11.41 3.00 4.82
C LEU A 25 -12.56 1.99 4.72
N THR A 26 -13.75 2.43 5.10
CA THR A 26 -14.98 1.61 5.09
C THR A 26 -16.05 2.14 4.13
N GLN A 27 -16.11 3.46 3.88
CA GLN A 27 -17.17 4.01 3.04
C GLN A 27 -16.84 3.90 1.55
N ARG A 28 -17.84 3.47 0.76
CA ARG A 28 -17.73 3.31 -0.69
C ARG A 28 -17.40 4.63 -1.41
N LYS A 29 -17.83 5.78 -0.87
CA LYS A 29 -17.55 7.10 -1.44
C LYS A 29 -16.05 7.37 -1.48
N ASP A 30 -15.33 7.14 -0.38
CA ASP A 30 -13.88 7.31 -0.34
C ASP A 30 -13.15 6.38 -1.32
N PHE A 31 -13.61 5.13 -1.48
CA PHE A 31 -13.03 4.21 -2.49
C PHE A 31 -13.22 4.73 -3.93
N LEU A 32 -14.39 5.31 -4.26
CA LEU A 32 -14.62 5.90 -5.58
C LEU A 32 -13.77 7.16 -5.81
N SER A 33 -13.61 7.98 -4.77
CA SER A 33 -12.74 9.16 -4.82
C SER A 33 -11.27 8.78 -4.99
N ALA A 34 -10.79 7.80 -4.23
CA ALA A 34 -9.43 7.26 -4.38
C ALA A 34 -9.22 6.59 -5.75
N ALA A 35 -10.26 5.97 -6.31
CA ALA A 35 -10.18 5.40 -7.64
C ALA A 35 -9.94 6.45 -8.73
N ARG A 36 -10.38 7.70 -8.54
CA ARG A 36 -10.13 8.81 -9.48
C ARG A 36 -8.76 9.47 -9.31
N ALA A 37 -8.04 9.17 -8.23
CA ALA A 37 -6.75 9.76 -7.92
C ALA A 37 -5.57 9.03 -8.59
N ALA A 38 -4.35 9.43 -8.21
CA ALA A 38 -3.12 8.86 -8.74
C ALA A 38 -3.05 7.35 -8.48
N ARG A 39 -2.72 6.60 -9.53
CA ARG A 39 -2.61 5.14 -9.48
C ARG A 39 -1.18 4.77 -9.82
N VAL A 40 -0.50 4.15 -8.87
CA VAL A 40 0.85 3.62 -9.07
C VAL A 40 0.73 2.11 -9.28
N PRO A 41 0.85 1.63 -10.54
CA PRO A 41 0.85 0.21 -10.80
C PRO A 41 2.11 -0.40 -10.22
N THR A 42 1.93 -1.37 -9.34
CA THR A 42 3.03 -2.20 -8.87
C THR A 42 2.86 -3.63 -9.35
N PRO A 43 3.97 -4.40 -9.40
CA PRO A 43 3.87 -5.80 -9.80
C PRO A 43 3.13 -6.67 -8.77
N ALA A 44 3.01 -6.28 -7.50
CA ALA A 44 2.27 -7.05 -6.49
C ALA A 44 0.81 -6.61 -6.38
N PHE A 45 0.56 -5.30 -6.43
CA PHE A 45 -0.74 -4.69 -6.25
C PHE A 45 -0.85 -3.41 -7.09
N LEU A 46 -1.93 -2.68 -6.95
CA LEU A 46 -2.07 -1.35 -7.50
C LEU A 46 -2.32 -0.44 -6.30
N LEU A 47 -1.41 0.52 -6.11
CA LEU A 47 -1.59 1.55 -5.08
C LEU A 47 -2.38 2.69 -5.70
N GLN A 48 -3.49 3.06 -5.06
CA GLN A 48 -4.14 4.33 -5.33
C GLN A 48 -3.86 5.25 -4.16
N ALA A 49 -3.39 6.45 -4.47
CA ALA A 49 -3.04 7.44 -3.48
C ALA A 49 -3.81 8.72 -3.81
N ARG A 50 -4.64 9.16 -2.88
CA ARG A 50 -5.39 10.41 -2.99
C ARG A 50 -4.97 11.32 -1.86
N ARG A 51 -4.57 12.54 -2.20
CA ARG A 51 -4.47 13.63 -1.23
C ARG A 51 -5.89 14.14 -0.93
N ARG A 52 -6.21 14.22 0.35
CA ARG A 52 -7.45 14.75 0.91
C ARG A 52 -7.33 16.26 1.05
N ASP A 53 -8.42 16.97 0.81
CA ASP A 53 -8.50 18.42 1.02
C ASP A 53 -8.70 18.73 2.52
N GLU A 54 -8.28 19.94 2.90
CA GLU A 54 -8.11 20.46 4.27
C GLU A 54 -9.39 20.41 5.15
N GLY A 55 -10.54 20.09 4.57
CA GLY A 55 -11.84 19.99 5.25
C GLY A 55 -12.22 18.63 5.83
N GLU A 56 -11.42 17.57 5.65
CA GLU A 56 -11.67 16.27 6.26
C GLU A 56 -10.59 15.93 7.32
N GLU A 57 -10.97 15.84 8.61
CA GLU A 57 -10.21 15.33 9.78
C GLU A 57 -8.67 15.28 9.61
N PRO A 58 -7.97 16.37 9.95
CA PRO A 58 -6.52 16.46 9.79
C PRO A 58 -5.82 15.50 10.76
N GLY A 59 -4.99 14.60 10.22
CA GLY A 59 -4.02 13.84 11.02
C GLY A 59 -4.11 12.31 10.98
N ALA A 60 -5.09 11.73 10.28
CA ALA A 60 -5.17 10.28 10.11
C ALA A 60 -4.71 9.81 8.73
N ILE A 61 -3.95 8.72 8.71
CA ILE A 61 -3.63 7.99 7.47
C ILE A 61 -4.77 7.00 7.24
N ARG A 62 -5.41 7.08 6.07
CA ARG A 62 -6.52 6.21 5.72
C ARG A 62 -6.07 5.11 4.77
N VAL A 63 -6.41 3.85 5.08
CA VAL A 63 -6.03 2.69 4.25
C VAL A 63 -7.22 1.83 3.86
N GLY A 64 -7.36 1.57 2.57
CA GLY A 64 -8.38 0.70 1.99
C GLY A 64 -7.74 -0.52 1.36
N PHE A 65 -8.41 -1.67 1.46
CA PHE A 65 -7.97 -2.90 0.84
C PHE A 65 -9.03 -3.41 -0.12
N THR A 66 -8.68 -3.52 -1.39
CA THR A 66 -9.58 -4.07 -2.40
C THR A 66 -8.95 -5.34 -2.97
N CYS A 67 -9.67 -6.45 -2.88
CA CYS A 67 -9.27 -7.70 -3.52
C CYS A 67 -10.40 -8.11 -4.47
N SER A 68 -10.16 -8.01 -5.77
CA SER A 68 -11.16 -8.43 -6.76
C SER A 68 -11.36 -9.95 -6.73
N LYS A 69 -12.52 -10.44 -7.19
CA LYS A 69 -12.78 -11.89 -7.38
C LYS A 69 -11.73 -12.54 -8.29
N LYS A 70 -11.10 -11.73 -9.15
CA LYS A 70 -9.99 -12.14 -10.02
C LYS A 70 -8.73 -12.57 -9.25
N VAL A 71 -8.57 -12.21 -7.97
CA VAL A 71 -7.35 -12.52 -7.20
C VAL A 71 -7.10 -14.03 -7.07
N GLY A 72 -8.15 -14.84 -7.03
CA GLY A 72 -8.07 -16.29 -6.94
C GLY A 72 -9.16 -16.88 -6.05
N ASN A 73 -8.93 -18.10 -5.56
CA ASN A 73 -9.82 -18.81 -4.63
C ASN A 73 -10.00 -18.03 -3.29
N ALA A 74 -11.03 -18.35 -2.51
CA ALA A 74 -11.33 -17.73 -1.22
C ALA A 74 -10.11 -17.69 -0.28
N VAL A 75 -9.32 -18.77 -0.25
CA VAL A 75 -8.09 -18.87 0.54
C VAL A 75 -7.01 -17.91 0.03
N ALA A 76 -6.78 -17.86 -1.29
CA ALA A 76 -5.83 -16.94 -1.90
C ALA A 76 -6.22 -15.47 -1.68
N ARG A 77 -7.52 -15.15 -1.78
CA ARG A 77 -8.06 -13.82 -1.49
C ARG A 77 -7.85 -13.42 -0.03
N ASN A 78 -8.13 -14.32 0.91
CA ASN A 78 -7.94 -14.07 2.34
C ASN A 78 -6.45 -13.92 2.69
N ARG A 79 -5.58 -14.75 2.08
CA ARG A 79 -4.13 -14.63 2.20
C ARG A 79 -3.62 -13.30 1.66
N ALA A 80 -4.08 -12.88 0.47
CA ALA A 80 -3.74 -11.59 -0.11
C ALA A 80 -4.19 -10.43 0.79
N LYS A 81 -5.45 -10.44 1.27
CA LYS A 81 -5.97 -9.40 2.17
C LYS A 81 -5.21 -9.35 3.51
N ARG A 82 -4.77 -10.50 4.04
CA ARG A 82 -3.94 -10.56 5.25
C ARG A 82 -2.56 -9.98 4.98
N ARG A 83 -1.90 -10.39 3.91
CA ARG A 83 -0.59 -9.86 3.48
C ARG A 83 -0.60 -8.36 3.22
N LEU A 84 -1.61 -7.85 2.50
CA LEU A 84 -1.77 -6.42 2.24
C LEU A 84 -1.94 -5.62 3.54
N ARG A 85 -2.69 -6.16 4.52
CA ARG A 85 -2.83 -5.53 5.83
C ARG A 85 -1.50 -5.48 6.59
N GLU A 86 -0.74 -6.58 6.58
CA GLU A 86 0.56 -6.63 7.26
C GLU A 86 1.56 -5.64 6.66
N ILE A 87 1.73 -5.60 5.32
CA ILE A 87 2.65 -4.64 4.69
C ILE A 87 2.20 -3.19 4.92
N ALA A 88 0.90 -2.92 4.88
CA ALA A 88 0.36 -1.60 5.13
C ALA A 88 0.62 -1.16 6.57
N ARG A 89 0.42 -2.06 7.54
CA ARG A 89 0.69 -1.79 8.96
C ARG A 89 2.18 -1.61 9.25
N ALA A 90 3.06 -2.28 8.49
CA ALA A 90 4.51 -2.12 8.65
C ALA A 90 5.03 -0.81 8.03
N ILE A 91 4.55 -0.45 6.84
CA ILE A 91 5.12 0.64 6.04
C ILE A 91 4.37 1.96 6.20
N LEU A 92 3.04 1.98 6.19
CA LEU A 92 2.27 3.22 6.26
C LEU A 92 2.52 4.08 7.51
N PRO A 93 2.74 3.55 8.73
CA PRO A 93 3.01 4.43 9.86
C PRO A 93 4.40 5.09 9.78
N ALA A 94 5.33 4.53 9.00
CA ALA A 94 6.64 5.11 8.75
C ALA A 94 6.60 6.05 7.53
N GLU A 95 6.22 5.53 6.37
CA GLU A 95 6.34 6.22 5.08
C GLU A 95 5.06 6.97 4.66
N GLY A 96 3.95 6.75 5.35
CA GLY A 96 2.67 7.34 4.98
C GLY A 96 2.57 8.81 5.39
N LYS A 97 2.08 9.64 4.46
CA LYS A 97 1.71 11.04 4.72
C LYS A 97 0.28 11.14 5.26
N ASP A 98 0.10 12.00 6.25
CA ASP A 98 -1.18 12.43 6.80
C ASP A 98 -2.04 13.17 5.76
N GLY A 99 -3.36 12.99 5.84
CA GLY A 99 -4.27 13.52 4.82
C GLY A 99 -4.19 12.78 3.49
N TRP A 100 -3.66 11.55 3.47
CA TRP A 100 -3.69 10.68 2.28
C TRP A 100 -4.57 9.46 2.51
N ASP A 101 -5.35 9.15 1.48
CA ASP A 101 -6.10 7.91 1.35
C ASP A 101 -5.30 6.94 0.47
N TYR A 102 -4.86 5.82 1.04
CA TYR A 102 -4.14 4.77 0.33
C TYR A 102 -5.06 3.58 0.10
N VAL A 103 -5.37 3.24 -1.14
CA VAL A 103 -6.12 2.02 -1.47
C VAL A 103 -5.20 1.03 -2.15
N LEU A 104 -4.97 -0.11 -1.49
CA LEU A 104 -4.20 -1.21 -2.04
C LEU A 104 -5.14 -2.19 -2.73
N ILE A 105 -4.99 -2.31 -4.05
CA ILE A 105 -5.77 -3.24 -4.87
C ILE A 105 -4.91 -4.45 -5.21
N GLY A 106 -5.23 -5.61 -4.64
CA GLY A 106 -4.50 -6.85 -4.91
C GLY A 106 -4.64 -7.29 -6.37
N ARG A 107 -3.51 -7.60 -7.03
CA ARG A 107 -3.50 -8.26 -8.35
C ARG A 107 -3.60 -9.78 -8.23
N LYS A 108 -4.22 -10.39 -9.24
CA LYS A 108 -4.31 -11.84 -9.45
C LYS A 108 -2.93 -12.49 -9.48
N ASP A 109 -2.78 -13.57 -8.73
CA ASP A 109 -1.59 -14.43 -8.64
C ASP A 109 -0.28 -13.75 -8.21
N ALA A 110 -0.16 -12.43 -8.25
CA ALA A 110 1.04 -11.71 -7.83
C ALA A 110 1.06 -11.44 -6.31
N THR A 111 -0.07 -11.03 -5.73
CA THR A 111 -0.13 -10.69 -4.28
C THR A 111 0.04 -11.93 -3.38
N ALA A 112 -0.49 -13.07 -3.83
CA ALA A 112 -0.57 -14.29 -3.03
C ALA A 112 0.66 -15.18 -3.16
N THR A 113 1.47 -15.05 -4.21
CA THR A 113 2.66 -15.90 -4.44
C THR A 113 3.97 -15.14 -4.23
N ARG A 114 3.99 -13.80 -4.40
CA ARG A 114 5.20 -13.01 -4.19
C ARG A 114 5.72 -13.10 -2.76
N ASP A 115 7.03 -12.89 -2.68
CA ASP A 115 7.76 -12.73 -1.45
C ASP A 115 7.27 -11.50 -0.66
N PHE A 116 7.19 -11.64 0.66
CA PHE A 116 6.69 -10.59 1.54
C PHE A 116 7.63 -9.39 1.63
N GLN A 117 8.95 -9.60 1.60
CA GLN A 117 9.91 -8.50 1.56
C GLN A 117 9.84 -7.75 0.23
N ALA A 118 9.71 -8.47 -0.88
CA ALA A 118 9.52 -7.84 -2.18
C ALA A 118 8.27 -6.94 -2.20
N MET A 119 7.17 -7.36 -1.57
CA MET A 119 5.96 -6.54 -1.46
C MET A 119 6.14 -5.29 -0.58
N GLN A 120 6.96 -5.36 0.47
CA GLN A 120 7.27 -4.19 1.31
C GLN A 120 8.10 -3.16 0.53
N ALA A 121 9.14 -3.60 -0.17
CA ALA A 121 9.97 -2.72 -1.00
C ALA A 121 9.16 -2.08 -2.14
N ASP A 122 8.25 -2.86 -2.71
CA ASP A 122 7.30 -2.43 -3.75
C ASP A 122 6.31 -1.37 -3.23
N LEU A 123 5.84 -1.50 -1.98
CA LEU A 123 5.02 -0.49 -1.30
C LEU A 123 5.77 0.81 -1.03
N SER A 124 7.00 0.73 -0.50
CA SER A 124 7.83 1.92 -0.25
C SER A 124 8.10 2.68 -1.56
N LYS A 125 8.51 1.98 -2.63
CA LYS A 125 8.70 2.59 -3.96
C LYS A 125 7.40 3.20 -4.52
N ALA A 126 6.26 2.58 -4.25
CA ALA A 126 4.99 3.10 -4.72
C ALA A 126 4.55 4.36 -3.95
N LEU A 127 4.84 4.43 -2.66
CA LEU A 127 4.61 5.63 -1.84
C LEU A 127 5.50 6.79 -2.30
N GLU A 128 6.79 6.53 -2.52
CA GLU A 128 7.73 7.53 -3.04
C GLU A 128 7.25 8.10 -4.39
N LYS A 129 6.80 7.23 -5.30
CA LYS A 129 6.21 7.64 -6.58
C LYS A 129 4.88 8.37 -6.44
N ALA A 130 4.05 7.98 -5.47
CA ALA A 130 2.78 8.63 -5.22
C ALA A 130 2.93 10.03 -4.61
N HIS A 131 4.07 10.28 -3.96
CA HIS A 131 4.40 11.55 -3.32
C HIS A 131 5.23 12.49 -4.20
N ARG A 132 5.59 12.06 -5.42
CA ARG A 132 6.37 12.82 -6.40
C ARG A 132 5.46 13.44 -7.44
#